data_AF-V8CGJ8-F1
#
_entry.id   AF-V8CGJ8-F1
#
_cell.length_a   1.000
_cell.length_b   1.000
_cell.length_c   1.000
_cell.angle_alpha   90.00
_cell.angle_beta   90.00
_cell.angle_gamma   90.00
#
_symmetry.space_group_name_H-M   'P 1'
#
loop_
_entity.id
_entity.type
_entity.pdbx_description
1 polymer ?
#
loop_
_entity_poly.entity_id
_entity_poly.type
_entity_poly.pdbx_seq_one_letter_code
_entity_poly.pdbx_strand_id
1 'polypeptide(L)'
;MSKHYRESSKSAKVDSANENDLELFDMLCVALHFAGLKRSALKQILQAYSDELDNFDDEAPYGQEEIIAIIHTLQAKYPEAFHTSSSEGIDDDRI
;
A
#
# COMPACT_ATOMS: atom_id res chain seq x y z
N MET A 1 -15.01 42.80 32.42
CA MET A 1 -15.29 41.80 31.35
C MET A 1 -13.98 41.13 30.96
N SER A 2 -13.62 40.02 31.60
CA SER A 2 -12.43 39.23 31.25
C SER A 2 -12.89 37.85 30.80
N LYS A 3 -12.86 37.62 29.48
CA LYS A 3 -13.04 36.28 28.90
C LYS A 3 -11.66 35.77 28.50
N HIS A 4 -10.98 35.10 29.42
CA HIS A 4 -9.92 34.16 29.06
C HIS A 4 -10.59 32.82 28.76
N TYR A 5 -11.06 32.64 27.52
CA TYR A 5 -11.33 31.30 27.01
C TYR A 5 -9.97 30.69 26.67
N ARG A 6 -9.42 29.94 27.63
CA ARG A 6 -8.32 29.01 27.38
C ARG A 6 -8.94 27.78 26.73
N GLU A 7 -8.83 27.71 25.40
CA GLU A 7 -9.18 26.54 24.61
C GLU A 7 -8.21 25.40 25.00
N SER A 8 -8.61 24.60 25.99
CA SER A 8 -7.83 23.46 26.44
C SER A 8 -8.13 22.29 25.52
N SER A 9 -7.28 22.16 24.50
CA SER A 9 -6.79 20.89 23.95
C SER A 9 -7.85 19.79 23.79
N LYS A 10 -8.51 19.81 22.64
CA LYS A 10 -9.16 18.63 22.08
C LYS A 10 -8.05 17.61 21.79
N SER A 11 -7.75 16.76 22.79
CA SER A 11 -6.93 15.58 22.62
C SER A 11 -7.62 14.72 21.56
N ALA A 12 -7.11 14.79 20.33
CA ALA A 12 -7.55 13.95 19.24
C ALA A 12 -7.21 12.52 19.63
N LYS A 13 -8.23 11.76 20.05
CA LYS A 13 -8.18 10.31 20.02
C LYS A 13 -7.98 9.95 18.56
N VAL A 14 -6.72 9.71 18.17
CA VAL A 14 -6.42 9.05 16.91
C VAL A 14 -7.01 7.65 17.07
N ASP A 15 -8.08 7.39 16.32
CA ASP A 15 -8.80 6.12 16.35
C ASP A 15 -7.82 5.01 15.95
N SER A 16 -7.57 4.05 16.85
CA SER A 16 -6.67 2.90 16.67
C SER A 16 -6.97 2.07 15.41
N ALA A 17 -8.18 2.17 14.85
CA ALA A 17 -8.52 1.57 13.56
C ALA A 17 -7.65 2.11 12.40
N ASN A 18 -7.31 3.40 12.43
CA ASN A 18 -6.49 4.00 11.36
C ASN A 18 -5.02 3.54 11.43
N GLU A 19 -4.52 3.16 12.60
CA GLU A 19 -3.13 2.69 12.75
C GLU A 19 -2.95 1.31 12.11
N ASN A 20 -3.93 0.41 12.27
CA ASN A 20 -3.90 -0.91 11.64
C ASN A 20 -4.03 -0.83 10.10
N ASP A 21 -4.89 0.05 9.60
CA ASP A 21 -5.07 0.23 8.15
C ASP A 21 -3.79 0.77 7.49
N LEU A 22 -3.09 1.69 8.18
CA LEU A 22 -1.80 2.20 7.73
C LEU A 22 -0.72 1.10 7.75
N GLU A 23 -0.68 0.27 8.79
CA GLU A 23 0.27 -0.85 8.86
C GLU A 23 0.04 -1.87 7.72
N LEU A 24 -1.22 -2.21 7.43
CA LEU A 24 -1.57 -3.10 6.32
C LEU A 24 -1.20 -2.51 4.96
N PHE A 25 -1.44 -1.21 4.77
CA PHE A 25 -1.04 -0.50 3.55
C PHE A 25 0.48 -0.49 3.36
N ASP A 26 1.23 -0.23 4.43
CA ASP A 26 2.69 -0.26 4.42
C ASP A 26 3.20 -1.67 4.09
N MET A 27 2.60 -2.70 4.67
CA MET A 27 2.93 -4.10 4.36
C MET A 27 2.65 -4.47 2.89
N LEU A 28 1.57 -3.96 2.30
CA LEU A 28 1.31 -4.11 0.86
C LEU A 28 2.40 -3.41 0.02
N CYS A 29 2.78 -2.19 0.39
CA CYS A 29 3.87 -1.47 -0.29
C CYS A 29 5.20 -2.23 -0.20
N VAL A 30 5.50 -2.83 0.95
CA VAL A 30 6.68 -3.69 1.17
C VAL A 30 6.61 -4.94 0.28
N ALA A 31 5.46 -5.61 0.21
CA ALA A 31 5.28 -6.77 -0.65
C ALA A 31 5.50 -6.43 -2.13
N LEU A 32 4.95 -5.30 -2.59
CA LEU A 32 5.14 -4.81 -3.96
C LEU A 32 6.60 -4.43 -4.24
N HIS A 33 7.30 -3.83 -3.28
CA HIS A 33 8.73 -3.56 -3.39
C HIS A 33 9.53 -4.86 -3.61
N PHE A 34 9.29 -5.89 -2.80
CA PHE A 34 9.95 -7.19 -2.96
C PHE A 34 9.49 -7.96 -4.21
N ALA A 35 8.31 -7.65 -4.75
CA ALA A 35 7.87 -8.11 -6.06
C ALA A 35 8.59 -7.40 -7.23
N GLY A 36 9.47 -6.43 -6.92
CA GLY A 36 10.27 -5.70 -7.90
C GLY A 36 9.57 -4.46 -8.47
N LEU A 37 8.59 -3.88 -7.78
CA LEU A 37 7.90 -2.68 -8.26
C LEU A 37 8.83 -1.46 -8.28
N LYS A 38 8.90 -0.77 -9.43
CA LYS A 38 9.59 0.52 -9.54
C LYS A 38 8.85 1.57 -8.73
N ARG A 39 9.57 2.36 -7.92
CA ARG A 39 8.99 3.44 -7.10
C ARG A 39 8.17 4.43 -7.94
N SER A 40 8.60 4.72 -9.17
CA SER A 40 7.88 5.61 -10.10
C SER A 40 6.49 5.09 -10.51
N ALA A 41 6.26 3.79 -10.43
CA ALA A 41 5.00 3.15 -10.83
C ALA A 41 4.06 2.88 -9.64
N LEU A 42 4.48 3.16 -8.39
CA LEU A 42 3.72 2.80 -7.18
C LEU A 42 2.26 3.27 -7.22
N LYS A 43 2.03 4.55 -7.51
CA LYS A 43 0.66 5.10 -7.55
C LYS A 43 -0.22 4.42 -8.60
N GLN A 44 0.33 4.13 -9.78
CA GLN A 44 -0.40 3.45 -10.85
C GLN A 44 -0.76 2.03 -10.44
N ILE A 45 0.19 1.31 -9.85
CA ILE A 45 0.00 -0.08 -9.45
C ILE A 45 -0.93 -0.22 -8.24
N LEU A 46 -0.92 0.73 -7.30
CA LEU A 46 -1.89 0.76 -6.20
C LEU A 46 -3.33 0.97 -6.71
N GLN A 47 -3.52 1.83 -7.72
CA GLN A 47 -4.84 1.98 -8.35
C GLN A 47 -5.25 0.68 -9.05
N ALA A 48 -4.36 0.09 -9.84
CA ALA A 48 -4.64 -1.18 -10.51
C ALA A 48 -4.92 -2.31 -9.52
N TYR A 49 -4.25 -2.32 -8.36
CA TYR A 49 -4.53 -3.26 -7.28
C TYR A 49 -5.97 -3.15 -6.77
N SER A 50 -6.46 -1.93 -6.53
CA SER A 50 -7.86 -1.69 -6.18
C SER A 50 -8.80 -2.17 -7.27
N ASP A 51 -8.47 -1.94 -8.54
CA ASP A 51 -9.30 -2.40 -9.66
C ASP A 51 -9.31 -3.95 -9.76
N GLU A 52 -8.22 -4.63 -9.42
CA GLU A 52 -8.19 -6.10 -9.34
C GLU A 52 -9.01 -6.63 -8.15
N LEU A 53 -9.00 -5.95 -7.00
CA LEU A 53 -9.82 -6.32 -5.84
C LEU A 53 -11.30 -6.30 -6.18
N ASP A 54 -11.77 -5.29 -6.93
CA ASP A 54 -13.17 -5.19 -7.36
C ASP A 54 -13.60 -6.33 -8.29
N ASN A 55 -12.65 -7.10 -8.84
CA ASN A 55 -12.92 -8.29 -9.66
C ASN A 55 -12.95 -9.60 -8.86
N PHE A 56 -12.61 -9.59 -7.57
CA PHE A 56 -12.72 -10.77 -6.71
C PHE A 56 -14.18 -11.06 -6.35
N ASP A 57 -14.47 -12.33 -6.09
CA ASP A 57 -15.76 -12.75 -5.56
C ASP A 57 -15.93 -12.20 -4.13
N ASP A 58 -16.90 -11.31 -3.94
CA ASP A 58 -17.22 -10.69 -2.65
C ASP A 58 -17.55 -11.73 -1.56
N GLU A 59 -17.94 -12.95 -1.94
CA GLU A 59 -18.26 -14.05 -1.02
C GLU A 59 -17.03 -14.90 -0.65
N ALA A 60 -15.90 -14.72 -1.35
CA ALA A 60 -14.66 -15.42 -1.05
C ALA A 60 -13.87 -14.71 0.07
N PRO A 61 -13.25 -15.45 1.00
CA PRO A 61 -12.42 -14.85 2.03
C PRO A 61 -11.18 -14.22 1.40
N TYR A 62 -11.03 -12.91 1.56
CA TYR A 62 -9.82 -12.21 1.16
C TYR A 62 -8.68 -12.46 2.15
N GLY A 63 -7.55 -12.98 1.66
CA GLY A 63 -6.37 -13.30 2.46
C GLY A 63 -5.07 -13.22 1.67
N GLN A 64 -4.05 -13.92 2.18
CA GLN A 64 -2.69 -13.86 1.64
C GLN A 64 -2.60 -14.37 0.19
N GLU A 65 -3.31 -15.45 -0.13
CA GLU A 65 -3.26 -16.07 -1.46
C GLU A 65 -3.85 -15.14 -2.52
N GLU A 66 -4.91 -14.41 -2.18
CA GLU A 66 -5.53 -13.41 -3.04
C GLU A 66 -4.59 -12.22 -3.29
N ILE A 67 -3.93 -11.73 -2.24
CA ILE A 67 -2.91 -10.67 -2.36
C ILE A 67 -1.79 -11.11 -3.32
N ILE A 68 -1.27 -12.34 -3.15
CA ILE A 68 -0.22 -12.89 -4.01
C ILE A 68 -0.70 -13.01 -5.45
N ALA A 69 -1.92 -13.51 -5.67
CA ALA A 69 -2.50 -13.67 -7.00
C ALA A 69 -2.69 -12.31 -7.71
N ILE A 70 -3.12 -11.28 -6.99
CA ILE A 70 -3.23 -9.91 -7.53
C ILE A 70 -1.84 -9.41 -7.92
N ILE A 71 -0.83 -9.52 -7.05
CA ILE A 71 0.53 -9.07 -7.36
C ILE A 71 1.08 -9.75 -8.61
N HIS A 72 0.89 -11.06 -8.77
CA HIS A 72 1.27 -11.77 -9.99
C HIS A 72 0.50 -11.29 -11.23
N THR A 73 -0.79 -11.02 -11.08
CA THR A 73 -1.61 -10.47 -12.16
C THR A 73 -1.10 -9.08 -12.58
N LEU A 74 -0.73 -8.24 -11.63
CA LEU A 74 -0.16 -6.92 -11.88
C LEU A 74 1.21 -7.02 -12.56
N GLN A 75 2.08 -7.95 -12.16
CA GLN A 75 3.35 -8.21 -12.84
C GLN A 75 3.15 -8.65 -14.30
N ALA A 76 2.12 -9.46 -14.57
CA ALA A 76 1.79 -9.91 -15.92
C ALA A 76 1.17 -8.80 -16.79
N LYS A 77 0.31 -7.96 -16.20
CA LYS A 77 -0.38 -6.85 -16.89
C LYS A 77 0.53 -5.65 -17.15
N TYR A 78 1.46 -5.36 -16.24
CA TYR A 78 2.33 -4.19 -16.27
C TYR A 78 3.82 -4.56 -16.14
N PRO A 79 4.38 -5.42 -17.00
CA PRO A 79 5.76 -5.88 -16.87
C PRO A 79 6.78 -4.73 -16.86
N GLU A 80 6.48 -3.61 -17.52
CA GLU A 80 7.30 -2.40 -17.54
C GLU A 80 7.35 -1.66 -16.19
N ALA A 81 6.37 -1.88 -15.32
CA ALA A 81 6.32 -1.31 -13.98
C ALA A 81 7.23 -2.06 -12.99
N PHE A 82 7.64 -3.29 -13.31
CA PHE A 82 8.48 -4.14 -12.46
C PHE A 82 9.90 -4.28 -13.02
N HIS A 83 10.85 -4.57 -12.15
CA HIS A 83 12.19 -4.97 -12.54
C HIS A 83 12.15 -6.42 -13.05
N THR A 84 12.57 -6.66 -14.29
CA THR A 84 12.75 -8.02 -14.80
C THR A 84 13.86 -8.67 -14.00
N SER A 85 13.56 -9.74 -13.27
CA SER A 85 14.49 -10.45 -12.40
C SER A 85 15.66 -11.06 -13.18
N SER A 86 16.69 -10.25 -13.42
CA SER A 86 18.05 -10.66 -13.74
C SER A 86 18.98 -9.49 -13.44
N SER A 87 19.64 -9.56 -12.28
CA SER A 87 20.85 -8.81 -11.93
C SER A 87 20.72 -7.31 -11.63
N GLU A 88 21.28 -6.97 -10.46
CA GLU A 88 21.97 -5.71 -10.13
C GLU A 88 21.17 -4.44 -9.82
N GLY A 89 21.49 -3.90 -8.64
CA GLY A 89 21.24 -2.51 -8.29
C GLY A 89 20.48 -2.37 -6.99
N ILE A 90 21.18 -2.48 -5.86
CA ILE A 90 20.82 -1.74 -4.67
C ILE A 90 20.92 -0.27 -5.09
N ASP A 91 19.79 0.35 -5.47
CA ASP A 91 19.74 1.79 -5.63
C ASP A 91 19.98 2.39 -4.25
N ASP A 92 21.22 2.88 -4.08
CA ASP A 92 21.73 3.73 -3.01
C ASP A 92 20.91 5.03 -2.98
N ASP A 93 19.67 4.96 -2.50
CA ASP A 93 18.96 6.11 -1.96
C ASP A 93 18.81 5.86 -0.46
N ARG A 94 19.92 6.19 0.20
CA ARG A 94 20.17 6.04 1.64
C ARG A 94 19.04 6.71 2.44
N ILE A 95 18.50 5.93 3.38
CA ILE A 95 17.79 6.44 4.58
C ILE A 95 18.76 7.30 5.40
#